data_AF-A0A7Y3CI30-F1
#
_entry.id   AF-A0A7Y3CI30-F1
#
_cell.length_a   1.000
_cell.length_b   1.000
_cell.length_c   1.000
_cell.angle_alpha   90.00
_cell.angle_beta   90.00
_cell.angle_gamma   90.00
#
_symmetry.space_group_name_H-M   'P 1'
#
loop_
_entity.id
_entity.type
_entity.pdbx_description
1 polymer ?
#
loop_
_entity_poly.entity_id
_entity_poly.type
_entity_poly.pdbx_seq_one_letter_code
_entity_poly.pdbx_strand_id
1 'polypeptide(L)'
;MTKISTYILLCLLFLGLSYLEAQEADSAEIPLMFTIRGSVIESDTYEPISKVNIEVNGGAYTTTNSQGEFRIQVKMNDELTIKHSDFETVYYTVKSDERLTVKVEPNNRQDAGALRSTSKYSQSQNFRTLIDSAYVYLKKDAENSIQFLTEALAISSSSRENAEVYETLADVYFQWKQYDLAVSNYRISLQNEDSEEVNLKLAKAFKFNKNYQESIGIYESIDMSQLSNWQLTSLYEGLGDVYFAIQNFEDAINNYKEGLKIAQLNLITPKVTDLNSKIAEAYAAKGDEDNAGEYFDKSLNLATQENKKRAAEEKVKVADFQNKNRAYDDEIKNRQEALEDIEDIEMDTIIN
;
A
#
# COMPACT_ATOMS: atom_id res chain seq x y z
N MET A 1 -21.83 80.98 18.22
CA MET A 1 -22.50 79.82 18.84
C MET A 1 -23.57 79.28 17.90
N THR A 2 -23.19 78.69 16.76
CA THR A 2 -24.17 78.33 15.70
C THR A 2 -23.64 77.27 14.70
N LYS A 3 -22.65 76.44 15.06
CA LYS A 3 -22.21 75.30 14.21
C LYS A 3 -21.78 74.05 15.00
N ILE A 4 -22.27 73.87 16.23
CA ILE A 4 -22.01 72.66 17.04
C ILE A 4 -23.27 71.77 17.14
N SER A 5 -24.44 72.25 16.73
CA SER A 5 -25.70 71.49 16.84
C SER A 5 -26.04 70.59 15.64
N THR A 6 -25.28 70.65 14.54
CA THR A 6 -25.59 69.88 13.31
C THR A 6 -24.78 68.57 13.20
N TYR A 7 -23.72 68.40 13.98
CA TYR A 7 -22.94 67.15 14.01
C TYR A 7 -23.43 66.13 15.04
N ILE A 8 -24.35 66.51 15.93
CA ILE A 8 -24.93 65.59 16.93
C ILE A 8 -26.09 64.77 16.33
N LEU A 9 -26.70 65.22 15.24
CA LEU A 9 -27.79 64.48 14.57
C LEU A 9 -27.30 63.51 13.48
N LEU A 10 -26.04 63.60 13.03
CA LEU A 10 -25.47 62.69 12.03
C LEU A 10 -24.61 61.56 12.62
N CYS A 11 -24.29 61.61 13.92
CA CYS A 11 -23.59 60.54 14.64
C CYS A 11 -24.54 59.54 15.34
N LEU A 12 -25.86 59.75 15.29
CA LEU A 12 -26.87 58.87 15.92
C LEU A 12 -27.62 57.97 14.94
N LEU A 13 -27.18 57.88 13.68
CA LEU A 13 -27.83 57.07 12.63
C LEU A 13 -26.91 55.96 12.05
N PHE A 14 -25.79 55.67 12.70
CA PHE A 14 -24.86 54.60 12.31
C PHE A 14 -24.47 53.66 13.48
N LEU A 15 -25.32 53.58 14.51
CA LEU A 15 -25.12 52.74 15.71
C LEU A 15 -26.21 51.68 15.88
N GLY A 16 -26.71 51.14 14.76
CA GLY A 16 -27.85 50.21 14.76
C GLY A 16 -27.77 49.13 13.69
N LEU A 17 -26.61 48.54 13.45
CA LEU A 17 -26.46 47.24 12.77
C LEU A 17 -25.23 46.51 13.35
N SER A 18 -25.31 46.14 14.62
CA SER A 18 -24.55 44.99 15.10
C SER A 18 -25.22 43.75 14.50
N TYR A 19 -24.59 43.14 13.49
CA TYR A 19 -24.83 41.75 13.19
C TYR A 19 -24.43 40.96 14.44
N LEU A 20 -25.44 40.58 15.23
CA LEU A 20 -25.37 39.37 16.01
C LEU A 20 -25.31 38.24 14.97
N GLU A 21 -24.11 37.85 14.56
CA GLU A 21 -23.90 36.42 14.40
C GLU A 21 -24.15 35.85 15.78
N ALA A 22 -25.33 35.26 15.94
CA ALA A 22 -25.46 34.22 16.94
C ALA A 22 -24.38 33.21 16.59
N GLN A 23 -23.34 33.13 17.42
CA GLN A 23 -22.68 31.86 17.62
C GLN A 23 -23.81 30.95 18.11
N GLU A 24 -24.49 30.27 17.18
CA GLU A 24 -24.77 28.86 17.43
C GLU A 24 -23.40 28.29 17.77
N ALA A 25 -23.13 28.23 19.08
CA ALA A 25 -22.47 27.05 19.56
C ALA A 25 -23.33 25.93 18.98
N ASP A 26 -22.91 25.41 17.83
CA ASP A 26 -22.99 23.99 17.57
C ASP A 26 -22.38 23.39 18.83
N SER A 27 -23.23 23.18 19.84
CA SER A 27 -23.15 22.01 20.66
C SER A 27 -23.14 20.91 19.62
N ALA A 28 -21.94 20.55 19.17
CA ALA A 28 -21.71 19.32 18.44
C ALA A 28 -22.47 18.31 19.29
N GLU A 29 -23.65 17.90 18.81
CA GLU A 29 -24.46 16.95 19.52
C GLU A 29 -23.51 15.80 19.80
N ILE A 30 -23.13 15.62 21.07
CA ILE A 30 -22.29 14.49 21.43
C ILE A 30 -23.11 13.31 20.95
N PRO A 31 -22.68 12.61 19.89
CA PRO A 31 -23.56 11.66 19.23
C PRO A 31 -23.95 10.65 20.30
N LEU A 32 -25.25 10.56 20.55
CA LEU A 32 -25.79 9.88 21.73
C LEU A 32 -25.36 8.41 21.66
N MET A 33 -24.29 8.09 22.39
CA MET A 33 -23.73 6.75 22.39
C MET A 33 -24.49 5.91 23.39
N PHE A 34 -24.96 4.74 22.97
CA PHE A 34 -25.61 3.78 23.84
C PHE A 34 -24.93 2.42 23.73
N THR A 35 -25.16 1.56 24.72
CA THR A 35 -24.56 0.23 24.75
C THR A 35 -25.58 -0.79 24.25
N ILE A 36 -25.31 -1.39 23.09
CA ILE A 36 -26.05 -2.58 22.66
C ILE A 36 -25.61 -3.77 23.50
N ARG A 37 -26.58 -4.51 24.00
CA ARG A 37 -26.37 -5.83 24.60
C ARG A 37 -26.86 -6.85 23.60
N GLY A 38 -26.01 -7.79 23.20
CA GLY A 38 -26.39 -8.78 22.22
C GLY A 38 -25.90 -10.18 22.54
N SER A 39 -26.37 -11.14 21.75
CA SER A 39 -25.93 -12.53 21.80
C SER A 39 -25.79 -13.11 20.41
N VAL A 40 -24.79 -13.95 20.20
CA VAL A 40 -24.59 -14.69 18.96
C VAL A 40 -24.88 -16.17 19.21
N ILE A 41 -25.81 -16.73 18.45
CA ILE A 41 -26.26 -18.12 18.59
C ILE A 41 -26.33 -18.80 17.21
N GLU A 42 -26.13 -20.10 17.18
CA GLU A 42 -26.31 -20.89 15.96
C GLU A 42 -27.80 -20.96 15.58
N SER A 43 -28.12 -20.86 14.28
CA SER A 43 -29.49 -20.88 13.76
C SER A 43 -30.22 -22.20 14.06
N ASP A 44 -29.48 -23.30 14.06
CA ASP A 44 -30.02 -24.66 14.06
C ASP A 44 -30.14 -25.23 15.47
N THR A 45 -29.06 -25.14 16.25
CA THR A 45 -28.99 -25.70 17.61
C THR A 45 -29.39 -24.71 18.69
N TYR A 46 -29.42 -23.40 18.37
CA TYR A 46 -29.58 -22.30 19.33
C TYR A 46 -28.49 -22.23 20.39
N GLU A 47 -27.37 -22.93 20.20
CA GLU A 47 -26.24 -22.88 21.12
C GLU A 47 -25.51 -21.53 21.04
N PRO A 48 -25.06 -20.98 22.18
CA PRO A 48 -24.33 -19.73 22.21
C PRO A 48 -22.90 -19.87 21.68
N ILE A 49 -22.47 -18.92 20.85
CA ILE A 49 -21.13 -18.93 20.24
C ILE A 49 -20.23 -17.93 20.96
N SER A 50 -19.20 -18.46 21.64
CA SER A 50 -18.20 -17.66 22.36
C SER A 50 -17.09 -17.14 21.44
N LYS A 51 -16.39 -16.07 21.86
CA LYS A 51 -15.24 -15.49 21.14
C LYS A 51 -15.54 -14.97 19.72
N VAL A 52 -16.81 -14.70 19.42
CA VAL A 52 -17.19 -13.98 18.20
C VAL A 52 -16.68 -12.55 18.30
N ASN A 53 -16.04 -12.05 17.24
CA ASN A 53 -15.55 -10.67 17.16
C ASN A 53 -16.68 -9.74 16.72
N ILE A 54 -16.85 -8.61 17.42
CA ILE A 54 -17.83 -7.57 17.07
C ILE A 54 -17.08 -6.25 16.95
N GLU A 55 -17.06 -5.69 15.75
CA GLU A 55 -16.39 -4.45 15.38
C GLU A 55 -17.41 -3.42 14.94
N VAL A 56 -17.20 -2.14 15.27
CA VAL A 56 -17.97 -1.01 14.75
C VAL A 56 -17.14 -0.25 13.73
N ASN A 57 -17.75 0.29 12.67
CA ASN A 57 -17.09 1.17 11.67
C ASN A 57 -16.39 2.42 12.28
N GLY A 58 -16.51 2.66 13.58
CA GLY A 58 -15.80 3.70 14.35
C GLY A 58 -14.66 3.20 15.25
N GLY A 59 -14.26 1.92 15.17
CA GLY A 59 -13.09 1.36 15.88
C GLY A 59 -13.37 0.76 17.27
N ALA A 60 -14.63 0.75 17.74
CA ALA A 60 -14.99 0.02 18.95
C ALA A 60 -15.01 -1.49 18.69
N TYR A 61 -14.53 -2.27 19.65
CA TYR A 61 -14.35 -3.73 19.52
C TYR A 61 -14.75 -4.45 20.81
N THR A 62 -15.38 -5.62 20.67
CA THR A 62 -15.61 -6.56 21.78
C THR A 62 -15.68 -8.00 21.28
N THR A 63 -15.73 -8.95 22.22
CA THR A 63 -15.96 -10.36 21.92
C THR A 63 -17.09 -10.95 22.76
N THR A 64 -17.73 -12.01 22.25
CA THR A 64 -18.72 -12.75 23.04
C THR A 64 -18.07 -13.56 24.15
N ASN A 65 -18.73 -13.61 25.31
CA ASN A 65 -18.33 -14.47 26.43
C ASN A 65 -18.71 -15.94 26.21
N SER A 66 -18.50 -16.82 27.21
CA SER A 66 -18.85 -18.24 27.13
C SER A 66 -20.36 -18.54 26.98
N GLN A 67 -21.21 -17.53 27.19
CA GLN A 67 -22.66 -17.60 26.99
C GLN A 67 -23.08 -16.92 25.68
N GLY A 68 -22.12 -16.59 24.80
CA GLY A 68 -22.37 -15.95 23.52
C GLY A 68 -22.79 -14.49 23.63
N GLU A 69 -22.71 -13.88 24.81
CA GLU A 69 -23.17 -12.50 25.04
C GLU A 69 -22.06 -11.47 24.85
N PHE A 70 -22.41 -10.31 24.31
CA PHE A 70 -21.51 -9.16 24.13
C PHE A 70 -22.16 -7.84 24.54
N ARG A 71 -21.32 -6.83 24.80
CA ARG A 71 -21.75 -5.45 25.03
C ARG A 71 -20.82 -4.50 24.29
N ILE A 72 -21.37 -3.64 23.45
CA ILE A 72 -20.58 -2.72 22.63
C ILE A 72 -21.25 -1.34 22.57
N GLN A 73 -20.43 -0.29 22.61
CA GLN A 73 -20.90 1.09 22.55
C GLN A 73 -20.97 1.55 21.10
N VAL A 74 -22.12 2.09 20.70
CA VAL A 74 -22.45 2.43 19.31
C VAL A 74 -23.27 3.71 19.23
N LYS A 75 -23.41 4.22 18.02
CA LYS A 75 -24.34 5.28 17.61
C LYS A 75 -25.41 4.71 16.69
N MET A 76 -26.51 5.45 16.54
CA MET A 76 -27.51 5.14 15.52
C MET A 76 -26.89 5.12 14.12
N ASN A 77 -27.26 4.12 13.32
CA ASN A 77 -26.73 3.83 11.98
C ASN A 77 -25.27 3.38 11.90
N ASP A 78 -24.60 3.12 13.04
CA ASP A 78 -23.31 2.42 13.00
C ASP A 78 -23.50 1.02 12.38
N GLU A 79 -22.50 0.57 11.63
CA GLU A 79 -22.45 -0.79 11.13
C GLU A 79 -21.59 -1.65 12.07
N LEU A 80 -22.18 -2.75 12.52
CA LEU A 80 -21.50 -3.82 13.23
C LEU A 80 -21.03 -4.87 12.24
N THR A 81 -19.75 -5.24 12.34
CA THR A 81 -19.17 -6.38 11.65
C THR A 81 -18.94 -7.52 12.64
N ILE A 82 -19.56 -8.67 12.39
CA ILE A 82 -19.60 -9.82 13.31
C ILE A 82 -18.90 -11.00 12.64
N LYS A 83 -17.75 -11.41 13.19
CA LYS A 83 -16.83 -12.37 12.57
C LYS A 83 -16.50 -13.53 13.51
N HIS A 84 -16.54 -14.75 12.98
CA HIS A 84 -16.08 -15.96 13.65
C HIS A 84 -15.65 -17.00 12.61
N SER A 85 -14.84 -18.00 12.99
CA SER A 85 -14.42 -19.07 12.08
C SER A 85 -15.58 -19.96 11.61
N ASP A 86 -16.61 -20.06 12.44
CA ASP A 86 -17.61 -21.12 12.31
C ASP A 86 -18.81 -20.71 11.43
N PHE A 87 -18.87 -19.46 10.98
CA PHE A 87 -19.97 -18.93 10.18
C PHE A 87 -19.52 -17.73 9.31
N GLU A 88 -20.27 -17.41 8.26
CA GLU A 88 -19.96 -16.27 7.38
C GLU A 88 -20.09 -14.92 8.10
N THR A 89 -19.26 -13.93 7.72
CA THR A 89 -19.28 -12.61 8.37
C THR A 89 -20.65 -11.95 8.21
N VAL A 90 -21.23 -11.51 9.33
CA VAL A 90 -22.54 -10.84 9.35
C VAL A 90 -22.34 -9.34 9.55
N TYR A 91 -23.03 -8.54 8.73
CA TYR A 91 -23.09 -7.09 8.85
C TYR A 91 -24.45 -6.67 9.39
N TYR A 92 -24.47 -5.77 10.38
CA TYR A 92 -25.71 -5.28 10.98
C TYR A 92 -25.67 -3.77 11.19
N THR A 93 -26.61 -3.05 10.58
CA THR A 93 -26.80 -1.61 10.84
C THR A 93 -27.64 -1.38 12.09
N VAL A 94 -27.11 -0.61 13.04
CA VAL A 94 -27.77 -0.28 14.31
C VAL A 94 -29.01 0.59 14.09
N LYS A 95 -30.17 0.09 14.52
CA LYS A 95 -31.47 0.76 14.38
C LYS A 95 -32.14 1.17 15.71
N SER A 96 -31.68 0.64 16.84
CA SER A 96 -32.18 0.95 18.18
C SER A 96 -31.20 0.47 19.26
N ASP A 97 -31.48 0.79 20.52
CA ASP A 97 -30.77 0.32 21.71
C ASP A 97 -31.31 -1.02 22.27
N GLU A 98 -32.18 -1.68 21.51
CA GLU A 98 -32.77 -2.96 21.90
C GLU A 98 -31.75 -4.10 21.89
N ARG A 99 -32.12 -5.22 22.54
CA ARG A 99 -31.26 -6.39 22.62
C ARG A 99 -31.11 -7.03 21.24
N LEU A 100 -29.88 -7.17 20.77
CA LEU A 100 -29.56 -7.75 19.46
C LEU A 100 -29.26 -9.25 19.58
N THR A 101 -30.10 -10.11 19.00
CA THR A 101 -29.78 -11.53 18.83
C THR A 101 -29.40 -11.81 17.40
N VAL A 102 -28.17 -12.27 17.19
CA VAL A 102 -27.61 -12.60 15.89
C VAL A 102 -27.64 -14.11 15.74
N LYS A 103 -28.44 -14.60 14.78
CA LYS A 103 -28.48 -16.00 14.40
C LYS A 103 -27.60 -16.19 13.18
N VAL A 104 -26.73 -17.19 13.24
CA VAL A 104 -25.75 -17.46 12.19
C VAL A 104 -25.83 -18.93 11.79
N GLU A 105 -25.75 -19.17 10.49
CA GLU A 105 -25.71 -20.53 9.96
C GLU A 105 -24.26 -21.03 10.06
N PRO A 106 -24.04 -22.28 10.53
CA PRO A 106 -22.71 -22.85 10.51
C PRO A 106 -22.22 -22.91 9.07
N ASN A 107 -20.92 -22.70 8.87
CA ASN A 107 -20.25 -22.84 7.57
C ASN A 107 -20.33 -24.30 7.11
N ASN A 108 -21.47 -24.71 6.56
CA ASN A 108 -21.66 -25.99 5.89
C ASN A 108 -21.03 -25.92 4.51
N ARG A 109 -19.70 -25.87 4.47
CA ARG A 109 -18.98 -26.36 3.29
C ARG A 109 -19.33 -27.83 3.18
N GLN A 110 -20.06 -28.18 2.13
CA GLN A 110 -20.29 -29.57 1.74
C GLN A 110 -18.93 -30.24 1.55
N ASP A 111 -18.47 -30.94 2.59
CA ASP A 111 -17.44 -31.94 2.45
C ASP A 111 -18.00 -33.06 1.59
N ALA A 112 -17.62 -33.00 0.32
CA ALA A 112 -17.51 -34.18 -0.51
C ALA A 112 -16.56 -35.17 0.19
N GLY A 113 -17.14 -36.14 0.89
CA GLY A 113 -16.56 -37.47 1.06
C GLY A 113 -15.29 -37.57 1.91
N ALA A 114 -15.48 -38.19 3.06
CA ALA A 114 -14.47 -38.92 3.83
C ALA A 114 -13.37 -38.06 4.48
N LEU A 115 -13.43 -38.06 5.81
CA LEU A 115 -12.25 -38.10 6.69
C LEU A 115 -11.32 -39.24 6.26
N ARG A 116 -10.55 -39.01 5.20
CA ARG A 116 -9.21 -39.57 5.04
C ARG A 116 -8.29 -38.51 5.58
N SER A 117 -7.52 -38.86 6.61
CA SER A 117 -6.31 -38.15 7.02
C SER A 117 -5.55 -37.67 5.77
N THR A 118 -5.80 -36.44 5.32
CA THR A 118 -5.00 -35.81 4.27
C THR A 118 -3.64 -35.61 4.91
N SER A 119 -2.65 -36.35 4.41
CA SER A 119 -1.28 -36.24 4.91
C SER A 119 -0.86 -34.76 4.91
N LYS A 120 0.00 -34.37 5.86
CA LYS A 120 0.62 -33.02 5.90
C LYS A 120 1.19 -32.59 4.53
N TYR A 121 1.60 -33.56 3.71
CA TYR A 121 2.01 -33.37 2.33
C TYR A 121 0.88 -32.84 1.43
N SER A 122 -0.34 -33.39 1.51
CA SER A 122 -1.49 -32.91 0.74
C SER A 122 -1.92 -31.50 1.14
N GLN A 123 -1.85 -31.15 2.43
CA GLN A 123 -2.14 -29.79 2.90
C GLN A 123 -1.08 -28.79 2.42
N SER A 124 0.20 -29.15 2.49
CA SER A 124 1.29 -28.32 1.96
C SER A 124 1.19 -28.11 0.44
N GLN A 125 0.75 -29.12 -0.32
CA GLN A 125 0.52 -28.98 -1.77
C GLN A 125 -0.67 -28.04 -2.06
N ASN A 126 -1.75 -28.14 -1.28
CA ASN A 126 -2.88 -27.23 -1.41
C ASN A 126 -2.49 -25.79 -1.06
N PHE A 127 -1.70 -25.59 0.00
CA PHE A 127 -1.17 -24.28 0.37
C PHE A 127 -0.38 -23.63 -0.76
N ARG A 128 0.60 -24.37 -1.33
CA ARG A 128 1.41 -23.87 -2.45
C ARG A 128 0.55 -23.49 -3.65
N THR A 129 -0.45 -24.30 -3.97
CA THR A 129 -1.36 -24.01 -5.09
C THR A 129 -2.14 -22.71 -4.88
N LEU A 130 -2.56 -22.43 -3.65
CA LEU A 130 -3.24 -21.17 -3.30
C LEU A 130 -2.30 -19.96 -3.39
N ILE A 131 -1.06 -20.09 -2.91
CA ILE A 131 -0.04 -19.05 -3.05
C ILE A 131 0.26 -18.78 -4.53
N ASP A 132 0.47 -19.82 -5.34
CA ASP A 132 0.71 -19.69 -6.79
C ASP A 132 -0.47 -18.98 -7.47
N SER A 133 -1.71 -19.35 -7.11
CA SER A 133 -2.92 -18.69 -7.62
C SER A 133 -2.95 -17.21 -7.23
N ALA A 134 -2.63 -16.89 -5.98
CA ALA A 134 -2.54 -15.50 -5.54
C ALA A 134 -1.54 -14.69 -6.37
N TYR A 135 -0.36 -15.24 -6.66
CA TYR A 135 0.65 -14.60 -7.51
C TYR A 135 0.18 -14.37 -8.95
N VAL A 136 -0.59 -15.30 -9.53
CA VAL A 136 -1.17 -15.15 -10.87
C VAL A 136 -2.13 -13.95 -10.95
N TYR A 137 -2.92 -13.73 -9.89
CA TYR A 137 -3.88 -12.63 -9.82
C TYR A 137 -3.32 -11.34 -9.25
N LEU A 138 -2.13 -11.34 -8.64
CA LEU A 138 -1.52 -10.21 -7.92
C LEU A 138 -1.60 -8.87 -8.69
N LYS A 139 -1.33 -8.89 -10.01
CA LYS A 139 -1.37 -7.69 -10.87
C LYS A 139 -2.68 -7.51 -11.63
N LYS A 140 -3.56 -8.51 -11.64
CA LYS A 140 -4.78 -8.57 -12.47
C LYS A 140 -6.02 -8.22 -11.67
N ASP A 141 -6.12 -8.77 -10.46
CA ASP A 141 -7.30 -8.71 -9.63
C ASP A 141 -6.90 -8.88 -8.15
N ALA A 142 -6.95 -7.78 -7.40
CA ALA A 142 -6.63 -7.77 -5.99
C ALA A 142 -7.58 -8.66 -5.17
N GLU A 143 -8.87 -8.66 -5.49
CA GLU A 143 -9.89 -9.38 -4.72
C GLU A 143 -9.67 -10.88 -4.81
N ASN A 144 -9.51 -11.40 -6.03
CA ASN A 144 -9.19 -12.81 -6.25
C ASN A 144 -7.86 -13.20 -5.60
N SER A 145 -6.83 -12.36 -5.71
CA SER A 145 -5.54 -12.62 -5.06
C SER A 145 -5.67 -12.70 -3.52
N ILE A 146 -6.39 -11.76 -2.90
CA ILE A 146 -6.64 -11.74 -1.46
C ILE A 146 -7.51 -12.92 -1.02
N GLN A 147 -8.47 -13.36 -1.83
CA GLN A 147 -9.30 -14.53 -1.54
C GLN A 147 -8.42 -15.79 -1.44
N PHE A 148 -7.56 -16.05 -2.43
CA PHE A 148 -6.65 -17.19 -2.38
C PHE A 148 -5.71 -17.13 -1.17
N LEU A 149 -5.23 -15.94 -0.80
CA LEU A 149 -4.39 -15.76 0.38
C LEU A 149 -5.14 -15.98 1.69
N THR A 150 -6.42 -15.62 1.74
CA THR A 150 -7.30 -15.90 2.90
C THR A 150 -7.50 -17.39 3.08
N GLU A 151 -7.74 -18.11 1.97
CA GLU A 151 -7.84 -19.57 1.98
C GLU A 151 -6.50 -20.23 2.36
N ALA A 152 -5.37 -19.70 1.86
CA ALA A 152 -4.03 -20.18 2.20
C ALA A 152 -3.74 -19.98 3.70
N LEU A 153 -4.11 -18.83 4.26
CA LEU A 153 -3.96 -18.55 5.69
C LEU A 153 -4.76 -19.53 6.54
N ALA A 154 -5.99 -19.88 6.13
CA ALA A 154 -6.85 -20.79 6.87
C ALA A 154 -6.29 -22.23 6.96
N ILE A 155 -5.49 -22.66 5.97
CA ILE A 155 -4.86 -23.98 5.95
C ILE A 155 -3.36 -23.97 6.31
N SER A 156 -2.81 -22.79 6.59
CA SER A 156 -1.42 -22.63 7.02
C SER A 156 -1.14 -23.45 8.28
N SER A 157 0.05 -24.03 8.34
CA SER A 157 0.44 -24.98 9.39
C SER A 157 1.72 -24.59 10.13
N SER A 158 2.34 -23.46 9.76
CA SER A 158 3.62 -23.01 10.32
C SER A 158 3.77 -21.50 10.28
N SER A 159 4.66 -20.98 11.15
CA SER A 159 5.06 -19.56 11.15
C SER A 159 5.60 -19.13 9.78
N ARG A 160 6.33 -20.02 9.09
CA ARG A 160 6.85 -19.77 7.75
C ARG A 160 5.76 -19.58 6.71
N GLU A 161 4.77 -20.47 6.70
CA GLU A 161 3.62 -20.36 5.79
C GLU A 161 2.79 -19.10 6.11
N ASN A 162 2.65 -18.72 7.39
CA ASN A 162 2.05 -17.44 7.76
C ASN A 162 2.84 -16.25 7.22
N ALA A 163 4.17 -16.26 7.40
CA ALA A 163 5.04 -15.19 6.92
C ALA A 163 4.91 -15.00 5.40
N GLU A 164 4.88 -16.10 4.63
CA GLU A 164 4.70 -16.12 3.18
C GLU A 164 3.34 -15.52 2.75
N VAL A 165 2.25 -15.90 3.43
CA VAL A 165 0.91 -15.34 3.16
C VAL A 165 0.89 -13.83 3.41
N TYR A 166 1.39 -13.38 4.56
CA TYR A 166 1.39 -11.94 4.89
C TYR A 166 2.34 -11.14 3.99
N GLU A 167 3.46 -11.72 3.58
CA GLU A 167 4.35 -11.10 2.60
C GLU A 167 3.64 -10.94 1.25
N THR A 168 2.93 -11.98 0.79
CA THR A 168 2.22 -11.90 -0.49
C THR A 168 1.03 -10.94 -0.41
N LEU A 169 0.30 -10.90 0.70
CA LEU A 169 -0.74 -9.88 0.94
C LEU A 169 -0.14 -8.47 0.85
N ALA A 170 1.03 -8.26 1.45
CA ALA A 170 1.72 -6.98 1.36
C ALA A 170 2.15 -6.64 -0.07
N ASP A 171 2.66 -7.61 -0.84
CA ASP A 171 2.99 -7.44 -2.25
C ASP A 171 1.75 -7.06 -3.09
N VAL A 172 0.58 -7.67 -2.82
CA VAL A 172 -0.70 -7.30 -3.44
C VAL A 172 -1.07 -5.86 -3.09
N TYR A 173 -1.11 -5.52 -1.80
CA TYR A 173 -1.44 -4.15 -1.38
C TYR A 173 -0.48 -3.12 -1.96
N PHE A 174 0.81 -3.42 -2.02
CA PHE A 174 1.82 -2.54 -2.61
C PHE A 174 1.57 -2.34 -4.12
N GLN A 175 1.29 -3.42 -4.86
CA GLN A 175 0.99 -3.36 -6.30
C GLN A 175 -0.24 -2.50 -6.59
N TRP A 176 -1.25 -2.54 -5.72
CA TRP A 176 -2.49 -1.76 -5.82
C TRP A 176 -2.43 -0.42 -5.08
N LYS A 177 -1.22 0.01 -4.71
CA LYS A 177 -0.90 1.31 -4.11
C LYS A 177 -1.53 1.58 -2.72
N GLN A 178 -1.95 0.53 -2.02
CA GLN A 178 -2.40 0.57 -0.63
C GLN A 178 -1.17 0.42 0.30
N TYR A 179 -0.33 1.45 0.34
CA TYR A 179 1.01 1.34 0.92
C TYR A 179 1.03 1.18 2.45
N ASP A 180 0.05 1.72 3.15
CA ASP A 180 -0.16 1.56 4.59
C ASP A 180 -0.52 0.11 4.97
N LEU A 181 -1.40 -0.52 4.20
CA LEU A 181 -1.75 -1.94 4.34
C LEU A 181 -0.55 -2.82 3.98
N ALA A 182 0.23 -2.47 2.95
CA ALA A 182 1.45 -3.18 2.61
C ALA A 182 2.47 -3.14 3.75
N VAL A 183 2.75 -1.95 4.31
CA VAL A 183 3.62 -1.78 5.48
C VAL A 183 3.14 -2.65 6.64
N SER A 184 1.85 -2.64 6.94
CA SER A 184 1.28 -3.41 8.05
C SER A 184 1.49 -4.92 7.85
N ASN A 185 1.22 -5.42 6.66
CA ASN A 185 1.35 -6.86 6.35
C ASN A 185 2.80 -7.32 6.27
N TYR A 186 3.74 -6.53 5.71
CA TYR A 186 5.16 -6.86 5.78
C TYR A 186 5.66 -6.94 7.23
N ARG A 187 5.20 -6.04 8.11
CA ARG A 187 5.54 -6.09 9.53
C ARG A 187 4.99 -7.35 10.21
N ILE A 188 3.78 -7.79 9.87
CA ILE A 188 3.21 -9.04 10.39
C ILE A 188 4.00 -10.25 9.85
N SER A 189 4.40 -10.24 8.58
CA SER A 189 5.27 -11.27 8.01
C SER A 189 6.57 -11.42 8.80
N LEU A 190 7.26 -10.30 9.05
CA LEU A 190 8.51 -10.25 9.84
C LEU A 190 8.33 -10.66 11.31
N GLN A 191 7.14 -10.53 11.88
CA GLN A 191 6.84 -11.08 13.22
C GLN A 191 6.76 -12.60 13.23
N ASN A 192 6.45 -13.22 12.08
CA ASN A 192 6.34 -14.68 11.95
C ASN A 192 7.68 -15.31 11.52
N GLU A 193 8.43 -14.69 10.61
CA GLU A 193 9.76 -15.12 10.19
C GLU A 193 10.61 -13.90 9.81
N ASP A 194 11.79 -13.79 10.41
CA ASP A 194 12.72 -12.69 10.11
C ASP A 194 13.36 -12.91 8.73
N SER A 195 13.44 -11.84 7.93
CA SER A 195 13.90 -11.91 6.55
C SER A 195 14.39 -10.56 6.05
N GLU A 196 15.66 -10.49 5.67
CA GLU A 196 16.23 -9.26 5.11
C GLU A 196 15.65 -8.90 3.74
N GLU A 197 15.17 -9.90 2.99
CA GLU A 197 14.42 -9.65 1.77
C GLU A 197 13.10 -8.93 2.05
N VAL A 198 12.38 -9.33 3.09
CA VAL A 198 11.13 -8.68 3.50
C VAL A 198 11.41 -7.29 4.09
N ASN A 199 12.54 -7.10 4.79
CA ASN A 199 12.98 -5.76 5.23
C ASN A 199 13.21 -4.82 4.05
N LEU A 200 13.82 -5.27 2.94
CA LEU A 200 13.96 -4.46 1.72
C LEU A 200 12.60 -4.03 1.16
N LYS A 201 11.62 -4.94 1.12
CA LYS A 201 10.26 -4.66 0.67
C LYS A 201 9.53 -3.69 1.61
N LEU A 202 9.67 -3.88 2.92
CA LEU A 202 9.11 -3.00 3.96
C LEU A 202 9.67 -1.58 3.86
N ALA A 203 10.99 -1.44 3.74
CA ALA A 203 11.64 -0.14 3.57
C ALA A 203 11.13 0.58 2.32
N LYS A 204 10.99 -0.14 1.21
CA LYS A 204 10.39 0.38 -0.03
C LYS A 204 8.94 0.81 0.20
N ALA A 205 8.12 -0.01 0.88
CA ALA A 205 6.75 0.32 1.21
C ALA A 205 6.64 1.60 2.05
N PHE A 206 7.48 1.77 3.07
CA PHE A 206 7.56 3.00 3.85
C PHE A 206 7.87 4.23 2.98
N LYS A 207 8.81 4.13 2.03
CA LYS A 207 9.10 5.23 1.08
C LYS A 207 7.87 5.64 0.28
N PHE A 208 7.12 4.67 -0.25
CA PHE A 208 5.90 4.95 -1.02
C PHE A 208 4.77 5.49 -0.14
N ASN A 209 4.71 5.07 1.13
CA ASN A 209 3.82 5.65 2.14
C ASN A 209 4.30 7.01 2.69
N LYS A 210 5.41 7.55 2.17
CA LYS A 210 6.06 8.82 2.60
C LYS A 210 6.59 8.82 4.04
N ASN A 211 6.77 7.65 4.64
CA ASN A 211 7.45 7.45 5.91
C ASN A 211 8.97 7.34 5.67
N TYR A 212 9.59 8.46 5.28
CA TYR A 212 10.97 8.44 4.79
C TYR A 212 12.00 8.09 5.88
N GLN A 213 11.79 8.53 7.13
CA GLN A 213 12.72 8.25 8.22
C GLN A 213 12.68 6.78 8.63
N GLU A 214 11.48 6.19 8.69
CA GLU A 214 11.31 4.76 8.92
C GLU A 214 11.92 3.94 7.78
N SER A 215 11.74 4.38 6.53
CA SER A 215 12.36 3.74 5.36
C SER A 215 13.89 3.69 5.46
N ILE A 216 14.53 4.83 5.76
CA ILE A 216 15.99 4.92 5.98
C ILE A 216 16.41 4.01 7.12
N GLY A 217 15.73 4.09 8.27
CA GLY A 217 16.07 3.29 9.44
C GLY A 217 16.02 1.78 9.18
N ILE A 218 15.04 1.30 8.41
CA ILE A 218 15.00 -0.12 8.02
C ILE A 218 16.16 -0.45 7.09
N TYR A 219 16.40 0.33 6.01
CA TYR A 219 17.52 0.07 5.10
C TYR A 219 18.89 0.03 5.81
N GLU A 220 19.13 0.94 6.76
CA GLU A 220 20.37 1.01 7.54
C GLU A 220 20.51 -0.15 8.54
N SER A 221 19.40 -0.78 8.94
CA SER A 221 19.39 -1.90 9.87
C SER A 221 19.64 -3.27 9.24
N ILE A 222 19.51 -3.39 7.91
CA ILE A 222 19.64 -4.66 7.19
C ILE A 222 21.08 -5.18 7.27
N ASP A 223 21.25 -6.45 7.66
CA ASP A 223 22.54 -7.12 7.56
C ASP A 223 22.90 -7.40 6.10
N MET A 224 23.70 -6.51 5.52
CA MET A 224 24.18 -6.60 4.13
C MET A 224 24.90 -7.91 3.81
N SER A 225 25.43 -8.64 4.81
CA SER A 225 26.11 -9.92 4.59
C SER A 225 25.17 -11.06 4.20
N GLN A 226 23.87 -10.92 4.50
CA GLN A 226 22.83 -11.88 4.12
C GLN A 226 22.24 -11.61 2.72
N LEU A 227 22.59 -10.49 2.10
CA LEU A 227 22.03 -10.10 0.81
C LEU A 227 22.80 -10.70 -0.36
N SER A 228 22.07 -11.16 -1.36
CA SER A 228 22.63 -11.39 -2.69
C SER A 228 23.10 -10.07 -3.32
N ASN A 229 24.00 -10.15 -4.31
CA ASN A 229 24.46 -8.95 -5.04
C ASN A 229 23.31 -8.15 -5.67
N TRP A 230 22.24 -8.82 -6.11
CA TRP A 230 21.04 -8.17 -6.63
C TRP A 230 20.29 -7.41 -5.53
N GLN A 231 20.11 -8.05 -4.37
CA GLN A 231 19.45 -7.43 -3.22
C GLN A 231 20.26 -6.26 -2.65
N LEU A 232 21.58 -6.41 -2.56
CA LEU A 232 22.49 -5.34 -2.14
C LEU A 232 22.43 -4.16 -3.09
N THR A 233 22.42 -4.41 -4.41
CA THR A 233 22.20 -3.36 -5.41
C THR A 233 20.87 -2.65 -5.19
N SER A 234 19.81 -3.40 -4.90
CA SER A 234 18.47 -2.85 -4.66
C SER A 234 18.34 -2.11 -3.32
N LEU A 235 19.14 -2.47 -2.31
CA LEU A 235 19.25 -1.73 -1.05
C LEU A 235 19.79 -0.32 -1.31
N TYR A 236 20.92 -0.21 -2.02
CA TYR A 236 21.52 1.08 -2.35
C TYR A 236 20.63 1.90 -3.29
N GLU A 237 20.00 1.26 -4.26
CA GLU A 237 18.98 1.90 -5.08
C GLU A 237 17.82 2.43 -4.24
N GLY A 238 17.32 1.64 -3.29
CA GLY A 238 16.23 2.02 -2.39
C GLY A 238 16.59 3.19 -1.48
N LEU A 239 17.78 3.18 -0.87
CA LEU A 239 18.29 4.33 -0.11
C LEU A 239 18.39 5.57 -0.99
N GLY A 240 18.93 5.44 -2.20
CA GLY A 240 18.99 6.53 -3.16
C GLY A 240 17.61 7.10 -3.49
N ASP A 241 16.61 6.25 -3.70
CA ASP A 241 15.22 6.65 -3.96
C ASP A 241 14.62 7.44 -2.79
N VAL A 242 14.93 7.04 -1.55
CA VAL A 242 14.44 7.74 -0.35
C VAL A 242 15.11 9.11 -0.22
N TYR A 243 16.44 9.17 -0.35
CA TYR A 243 17.20 10.42 -0.30
C TYR A 243 16.79 11.39 -1.40
N PHE A 244 16.55 10.89 -2.61
CA PHE A 244 16.02 11.69 -3.71
C PHE A 244 14.63 12.25 -3.39
N ALA A 245 13.73 11.46 -2.80
CA ALA A 245 12.38 11.89 -2.44
C ALA A 245 12.37 13.01 -1.38
N ILE A 246 13.36 13.04 -0.48
CA ILE A 246 13.53 14.13 0.50
C ILE A 246 14.43 15.27 0.00
N GLN A 247 14.75 15.29 -1.30
CA GLN A 247 15.59 16.30 -1.98
C GLN A 247 17.03 16.36 -1.48
N ASN A 248 17.51 15.30 -0.83
CA ASN A 248 18.91 15.15 -0.50
C ASN A 248 19.64 14.48 -1.68
N PHE A 249 19.87 15.28 -2.73
CA PHE A 249 20.39 14.77 -4.00
C PHE A 249 21.83 14.24 -3.90
N GLU A 250 22.65 14.79 -3.00
CA GLU A 250 24.03 14.32 -2.82
C GLU A 250 24.07 12.88 -2.31
N ASP A 251 23.31 12.60 -1.24
CA ASP A 251 23.23 11.26 -0.67
C ASP A 251 22.52 10.28 -1.62
N ALA A 252 21.55 10.77 -2.40
CA ALA A 252 20.92 9.97 -3.46
C ALA A 252 21.95 9.52 -4.50
N ILE A 253 22.74 10.45 -5.04
CA ILE A 253 23.79 10.16 -6.03
C ILE A 253 24.82 9.19 -5.46
N ASN A 254 25.28 9.39 -4.22
CA ASN A 254 26.25 8.53 -3.58
C ASN A 254 25.74 7.09 -3.45
N ASN A 255 24.51 6.91 -2.96
CA ASN A 255 23.89 5.59 -2.84
C ASN A 255 23.69 4.93 -4.21
N TYR A 256 23.16 5.65 -5.21
CA TYR A 256 23.02 5.09 -6.55
C TYR A 256 24.36 4.67 -7.17
N LYS A 257 25.45 5.43 -6.93
CA LYS A 257 26.79 5.08 -7.43
C LYS A 257 27.35 3.82 -6.77
N GLU A 258 27.13 3.62 -5.48
CA GLU A 258 27.53 2.37 -4.81
C GLU A 258 26.73 1.18 -5.35
N GLY A 259 25.41 1.34 -5.53
CA GLY A 259 24.58 0.34 -6.23
C GLY A 259 25.10 0.05 -7.64
N LEU A 260 25.46 1.08 -8.40
CA LEU A 260 25.92 0.96 -9.79
C LEU A 260 27.23 0.17 -9.86
N LYS A 261 28.15 0.44 -8.94
CA LYS A 261 29.42 -0.28 -8.83
C LYS A 261 29.18 -1.78 -8.58
N ILE A 262 28.26 -2.13 -7.68
CA ILE A 262 27.92 -3.53 -7.40
C ILE A 262 27.27 -4.18 -8.63
N ALA A 263 26.33 -3.49 -9.28
CA ALA A 263 25.65 -3.98 -10.48
C ALA A 263 26.64 -4.25 -11.63
N GLN A 264 27.60 -3.34 -11.85
CA GLN A 264 28.63 -3.49 -12.88
C GLN A 264 29.58 -4.65 -12.58
N LEU A 265 30.06 -4.77 -11.33
CA LEU A 265 30.95 -5.86 -10.91
C LEU A 265 30.30 -7.24 -11.06
N ASN A 266 28.98 -7.32 -10.93
CA ASN A 266 28.22 -8.56 -10.97
C ASN A 266 27.39 -8.74 -12.25
N LEU A 267 27.62 -7.90 -13.28
CA LEU A 267 26.96 -7.98 -14.59
C LEU A 267 25.41 -7.98 -14.51
N ILE A 268 24.83 -7.19 -13.61
CA ILE A 268 23.39 -7.06 -13.44
C ILE A 268 22.87 -5.98 -14.40
N THR A 269 22.92 -6.26 -15.71
CA THR A 269 22.69 -5.27 -16.79
C THR A 269 21.46 -4.39 -16.59
N PRO A 270 20.25 -4.92 -16.28
CA PRO A 270 19.07 -4.07 -16.10
C PRO A 270 19.23 -3.02 -15.00
N LYS A 271 19.90 -3.38 -13.90
CA LYS A 271 20.19 -2.45 -12.80
C LYS A 271 21.23 -1.40 -13.19
N VAL A 272 22.19 -1.74 -14.04
CA VAL A 272 23.17 -0.77 -14.55
C VAL A 272 22.44 0.32 -15.35
N THR A 273 21.52 -0.06 -16.23
CA THR A 273 20.69 0.87 -17.00
C THR A 273 19.86 1.77 -16.08
N ASP A 274 19.11 1.17 -15.15
CA ASP A 274 18.24 1.89 -14.21
C ASP A 274 19.01 2.86 -13.30
N LEU A 275 20.18 2.44 -12.78
CA LEU A 275 20.98 3.26 -11.88
C LEU A 275 21.66 4.43 -12.61
N ASN A 276 22.10 4.26 -13.87
CA ASN A 276 22.57 5.40 -14.67
C ASN A 276 21.43 6.42 -14.87
N SER A 277 20.22 5.95 -15.21
CA SER A 277 19.04 6.80 -15.36
C SER A 277 18.71 7.57 -14.08
N LYS A 278 18.72 6.90 -12.92
CA LYS A 278 18.45 7.52 -11.61
C LYS A 278 19.54 8.51 -11.17
N ILE A 279 20.81 8.22 -11.44
CA ILE A 279 21.91 9.15 -11.20
C ILE A 279 21.73 10.40 -12.05
N ALA A 280 21.34 10.25 -13.33
CA ALA A 280 21.06 11.36 -14.22
C ALA A 280 19.91 12.23 -13.71
N GLU A 281 18.79 11.61 -13.30
CA GLU A 281 17.64 12.30 -12.69
C GLU A 281 18.05 13.08 -11.42
N ALA A 282 18.93 12.50 -10.58
CA ALA A 282 19.44 13.16 -9.39
C ALA A 282 20.37 14.35 -9.68
N TYR A 283 21.26 14.23 -10.67
CA TYR A 283 22.08 15.34 -11.14
C TYR A 283 21.23 16.47 -11.75
N ALA A 284 20.24 16.12 -12.58
CA ALA A 284 19.30 17.08 -13.15
C ALA A 284 18.52 17.83 -12.07
N ALA A 285 18.02 17.12 -11.06
CA ALA A 285 17.31 17.74 -9.93
C ALA A 285 18.23 18.64 -9.07
N LYS A 286 19.52 18.34 -9.01
CA LYS A 286 20.55 19.17 -8.38
C LYS A 286 20.95 20.40 -9.24
N GLY A 287 20.55 20.44 -10.51
CA GLY A 287 20.92 21.50 -11.47
C GLY A 287 22.25 21.30 -12.18
N ASP A 288 22.80 20.08 -12.13
CA ASP A 288 24.03 19.69 -12.82
C ASP A 288 23.70 18.99 -14.13
N GLU A 289 23.41 19.82 -15.15
CA GLU A 289 22.92 19.36 -16.46
C GLU A 289 23.99 18.55 -17.22
N ASP A 290 25.27 18.90 -17.06
CA ASP A 290 26.38 18.23 -17.74
C ASP A 290 26.50 16.77 -17.28
N ASN A 291 26.57 16.52 -15.97
CA ASN A 291 26.61 15.16 -15.45
C ASN A 291 25.31 14.40 -15.76
N ALA A 292 24.15 15.07 -15.68
CA ALA A 292 22.88 14.44 -16.03
C ALA A 292 22.90 13.91 -17.48
N GLY A 293 23.35 14.73 -18.43
CA GLY A 293 23.49 14.33 -19.84
C GLY A 293 24.38 13.09 -20.02
N GLU A 294 25.57 13.07 -19.40
CA GLU A 294 26.47 11.92 -19.51
C GLU A 294 25.87 10.61 -18.99
N TYR A 295 25.11 10.67 -17.90
CA TYR A 295 24.48 9.48 -17.33
C TYR A 295 23.24 9.03 -18.11
N PHE A 296 22.47 9.97 -18.67
CA PHE A 296 21.38 9.66 -19.59
C PHE A 296 21.88 9.03 -20.90
N ASP A 297 23.00 9.50 -21.45
CA ASP A 297 23.59 8.89 -22.63
C ASP A 297 24.02 7.43 -22.38
N LYS A 298 24.57 7.17 -21.19
CA LYS A 298 24.94 5.81 -20.76
C LYS A 298 23.71 4.92 -20.61
N SER A 299 22.65 5.40 -19.93
CA SER A 299 21.42 4.61 -19.74
C SER A 299 20.72 4.35 -21.07
N LEU A 300 20.60 5.34 -21.95
CA LEU A 300 19.94 5.20 -23.26
C LEU A 300 20.68 4.23 -24.17
N ASN A 301 22.02 4.28 -24.21
CA ASN A 301 22.82 3.33 -24.99
C ASN A 301 22.59 1.88 -24.51
N LEU A 302 22.63 1.65 -23.19
CA LEU A 302 22.38 0.32 -22.62
C LEU A 302 20.94 -0.15 -22.88
N ALA A 303 19.94 0.70 -22.67
CA ALA A 303 18.53 0.39 -22.92
C ALA A 303 18.26 -0.03 -24.37
N THR A 304 18.92 0.64 -25.33
CA THR A 304 18.84 0.31 -26.77
C THR A 304 19.41 -1.07 -27.09
N GLN A 305 20.39 -1.55 -26.32
CA GLN A 305 20.96 -2.89 -26.47
C GLN A 305 20.13 -3.99 -25.80
N GLU A 306 19.26 -3.65 -24.84
CA GLU A 306 18.44 -4.61 -24.11
C GLU A 306 17.24 -5.10 -24.93
N ASN A 307 16.36 -4.18 -25.32
CA ASN A 307 15.20 -4.45 -26.20
C ASN A 307 14.49 -3.13 -26.54
N LYS A 308 13.64 -3.15 -27.58
CA LYS A 308 12.86 -1.99 -28.04
C LYS A 308 12.01 -1.36 -26.94
N LYS A 309 11.38 -2.17 -26.07
CA LYS A 309 10.53 -1.66 -25.00
C LYS A 309 11.34 -0.83 -24.00
N ARG A 310 12.48 -1.36 -23.54
CA ARG A 310 13.36 -0.64 -22.61
C ARG A 310 13.94 0.62 -23.25
N ALA A 311 14.32 0.55 -24.53
CA ALA A 311 14.79 1.69 -25.31
C ALA A 311 13.74 2.81 -25.35
N ALA A 312 12.49 2.50 -25.68
CA ALA A 312 11.39 3.46 -25.72
C ALA A 312 11.15 4.10 -24.34
N GLU A 313 11.12 3.31 -23.26
CA GLU A 313 10.96 3.80 -21.89
C GLU A 313 12.08 4.79 -21.50
N GLU A 314 13.33 4.48 -21.86
CA GLU A 314 14.47 5.35 -21.56
C GLU A 314 14.49 6.62 -22.43
N LYS A 315 14.16 6.52 -23.73
CA LYS A 315 14.02 7.69 -24.63
C LYS A 315 13.02 8.70 -24.10
N VAL A 316 11.89 8.24 -23.56
CA VAL A 316 10.87 9.12 -22.95
C VAL A 316 11.45 9.88 -21.76
N LYS A 317 12.21 9.21 -20.88
CA LYS A 317 12.87 9.88 -19.74
C LYS A 317 13.90 10.91 -20.18
N VAL A 318 14.76 10.56 -21.14
CA VAL A 318 15.78 11.48 -21.68
C VAL A 318 15.11 12.68 -22.35
N ALA A 319 14.03 12.46 -23.09
CA ALA A 319 13.23 13.55 -23.67
C ALA A 319 12.63 14.46 -22.59
N ASP A 320 12.14 13.93 -21.47
CA ASP A 320 11.62 14.76 -20.38
C ASP A 320 12.71 15.63 -19.73
N PHE A 321 13.95 15.13 -19.65
CA PHE A 321 15.12 15.93 -19.26
C PHE A 321 15.44 17.02 -20.29
N GLN A 322 15.48 16.67 -21.57
CA GLN A 322 15.78 17.60 -22.67
C GLN A 322 14.74 18.72 -22.77
N ASN A 323 13.46 18.42 -22.54
CA ASN A 323 12.41 19.43 -22.46
C ASN A 323 12.69 20.44 -21.33
N LYS A 324 13.03 19.95 -20.12
CA LYS A 324 13.36 20.82 -18.98
C LYS A 324 14.55 21.74 -19.28
N ASN A 325 15.56 21.23 -19.99
CA ASN A 325 16.76 21.97 -20.37
C ASN A 325 16.62 22.73 -21.71
N ARG A 326 15.43 22.73 -22.31
CA ARG A 326 15.10 23.42 -23.57
C ARG A 326 15.88 22.92 -24.79
N ALA A 327 16.37 21.69 -24.75
CA ALA A 327 16.98 20.98 -25.88
C ALA A 327 15.89 20.35 -26.76
N TYR A 328 15.01 21.19 -27.33
CA TYR A 328 13.78 20.73 -28.00
C TYR A 328 14.04 19.89 -29.26
N ASP A 329 15.11 20.17 -30.01
CA ASP A 329 15.42 19.39 -31.20
C ASP A 329 15.76 17.93 -30.85
N ASP A 330 16.56 17.72 -29.81
CA ASP A 330 16.91 16.37 -29.33
C ASP A 330 15.72 15.69 -28.63
N GLU A 331 14.90 16.46 -27.89
CA GLU A 331 13.67 15.96 -27.30
C GLU A 331 12.72 15.40 -28.37
N ILE A 332 12.43 16.19 -29.40
CA ILE A 332 11.50 15.80 -30.47
C ILE A 332 12.00 14.53 -31.15
N LYS A 333 13.31 14.46 -31.43
CA LYS A 333 13.93 13.27 -32.00
C LYS A 333 13.71 12.04 -31.12
N ASN A 334 14.06 12.12 -29.83
CA ASN A 334 13.91 10.99 -28.91
C ASN A 334 12.44 10.55 -28.76
N ARG A 335 11.48 11.49 -28.76
CA ARG A 335 10.06 11.14 -28.72
C ARG A 335 9.57 10.48 -30.00
N GLN A 336 10.03 10.93 -31.17
CA GLN A 336 9.71 10.29 -32.45
C GLN A 336 10.24 8.86 -32.48
N GLU A 337 11.51 8.66 -32.14
CA GLU A 337 12.11 7.32 -32.09
C GLU A 337 11.46 6.41 -31.04
N ALA A 338 10.95 6.96 -29.94
CA ALA A 338 10.21 6.18 -28.95
C ALA A 338 8.83 5.74 -29.47
N LEU A 339 8.15 6.59 -30.25
CA LEU A 339 6.88 6.24 -30.88
C LEU A 339 7.07 5.15 -31.94
N GLU A 340 8.11 5.24 -32.76
CA GLU A 340 8.46 4.20 -33.73
C GLU A 340 8.72 2.84 -33.04
N ASP A 341 9.49 2.83 -31.96
CA ASP A 341 9.72 1.61 -31.17
C ASP A 341 8.41 1.02 -30.61
N ILE A 342 7.47 1.86 -30.16
CA ILE A 342 6.18 1.43 -29.61
C ILE A 342 5.28 0.85 -30.72
N GLU A 343 5.18 1.51 -31.87
CA GLU A 343 4.39 1.02 -33.01
C GLU A 343 4.88 -0.34 -33.49
N ASP A 344 6.21 -0.52 -33.56
CA ASP A 344 6.84 -1.80 -33.90
C ASP A 344 6.47 -2.91 -32.89
N ILE A 345 6.51 -2.61 -31.59
CA ILE A 345 6.14 -3.56 -30.54
C ILE A 345 4.67 -3.95 -30.67
N GLU A 346 3.77 -2.99 -30.90
CA GLU A 346 2.34 -3.27 -31.08
C GLU A 346 2.09 -4.18 -32.28
N MET A 347 2.73 -3.91 -33.42
CA MET A 347 2.64 -4.78 -34.60
C MET A 347 3.12 -6.21 -34.31
N ASP A 348 4.25 -6.37 -33.63
CA ASP A 348 4.79 -7.68 -33.26
C ASP A 348 3.85 -8.45 -32.31
N THR A 349 3.11 -7.76 -31.43
CA THR A 349 2.13 -8.39 -30.53
C THR A 349 0.80 -8.77 -31.19
N ILE A 350 0.47 -8.20 -32.36
CA ILE A 350 -0.75 -8.54 -33.11
C ILE A 350 -0.52 -9.74 -34.04
N ILE A 351 0.73 -9.94 -34.49
CA ILE A 351 1.10 -10.99 -35.44
C ILE A 351 1.41 -12.34 -34.74
N ASN A 352 1.72 -12.31 -33.45
CA ASN A 352 1.98 -13.49 -32.60
C ASN A 352 0.77 -13.81 -31.70
#